data_AF-A0A3M1T3T5-F1
#
_entry.id   AF-A0A3M1T3T5-F1
#
_cell.length_a   1.000
_cell.length_b   1.000
_cell.length_c   1.000
_cell.angle_alpha   90.00
_cell.angle_beta   90.00
_cell.angle_gamma   90.00
#
_symmetry.space_group_name_H-M   'P 1'
#
loop_
_entity.id
_entity.type
_entity.pdbx_description
1 polymer ?
#
loop_
_entity_poly.entity_id
_entity_poly.type
_entity_poly.pdbx_seq_one_letter_code
_entity_poly.pdbx_strand_id
1 'polypeptide(L)'
;HRELERIFGADKVEPAIFFIGLQPHTILEEYAFKKEILKPDYDPMSLMPWTARKLLWNPEPFGSFFGEVCLEAWQRNPNDFGREVMAILEERLGCAPLEEALSAPIEPKETTPKLVGSR
;
A
#
# COMPACT_ATOMS: atom_id res chain seq x y z
N HIS A 1 8.61 8.97 2.27
CA HIS A 1 9.23 9.00 3.61
C HIS A 1 10.35 10.05 3.68
N ARG A 2 11.25 10.14 2.68
CA ARG A 2 12.31 11.16 2.60
C ARG A 2 11.85 12.58 2.83
N GLU A 3 10.71 12.97 2.27
CA GLU A 3 10.17 14.30 2.51
C GLU A 3 9.76 14.53 3.97
N LEU A 4 9.23 13.50 4.64
CA LEU A 4 8.92 13.57 6.07
C LEU A 4 10.20 13.68 6.89
N GLU A 5 11.22 12.87 6.59
CA GLU A 5 12.55 12.98 7.24
C GLU A 5 13.17 14.36 7.01
N ARG A 6 13.02 14.96 5.81
CA ARG A 6 13.51 16.30 5.48
C ARG A 6 12.83 17.39 6.32
N ILE A 7 11.53 17.27 6.57
CA ILE A 7 10.74 18.26 7.33
C ILE A 7 10.93 18.10 8.84
N PHE A 8 10.86 16.88 9.34
CA PHE A 8 10.80 16.59 10.78
C PHE A 8 12.14 16.17 11.39
N GLY A 9 13.13 15.83 10.56
CA GLY A 9 14.38 15.20 10.98
C GLY A 9 14.29 13.68 10.94
N ALA A 10 15.36 13.03 10.49
CA ALA A 10 15.42 11.57 10.39
C ALA A 10 15.18 10.89 11.74
N ASP A 11 15.72 11.46 12.83
CA ASP A 11 15.56 10.93 14.19
C ASP A 11 14.12 11.01 14.74
N LYS A 12 13.23 11.74 14.06
CA LYS A 12 11.80 11.89 14.42
C LYS A 12 10.86 11.06 13.55
N VAL A 13 11.38 10.44 12.49
CA VAL A 13 10.57 9.71 11.51
C VAL A 13 11.14 8.31 11.39
N GLU A 14 10.38 7.32 11.85
CA GLU A 14 10.73 5.91 11.73
C GLU A 14 9.86 5.26 10.65
N PRO A 15 10.42 4.90 9.48
CA PRO A 15 9.65 4.27 8.42
C PRO A 15 9.33 2.81 8.76
N ALA A 16 8.05 2.46 8.77
CA ALA A 16 7.62 1.08 8.99
C ALA A 16 6.44 0.75 8.06
N ILE A 17 6.69 -0.07 7.04
CA ILE A 17 5.66 -0.54 6.10
C ILE A 17 5.78 -2.05 5.99
N PHE A 18 4.73 -2.77 6.36
CA PHE A 18 4.71 -4.23 6.36
C PHE A 18 3.68 -4.82 5.38
N PHE A 19 2.58 -4.10 5.13
CA PHE A 19 1.46 -4.58 4.30
C PHE A 19 0.69 -3.40 3.69
N ILE A 20 0.10 -3.64 2.53
CA ILE A 20 -0.91 -2.75 1.97
C ILE A 20 -2.23 -2.99 2.71
N GLY A 21 -2.75 -1.92 3.32
CA GLY A 21 -4.10 -1.90 3.84
C GLY A 21 -5.11 -1.76 2.71
N LEU A 22 -5.94 -2.78 2.51
CA LEU A 22 -7.10 -2.65 1.63
C LEU A 22 -8.16 -1.80 2.32
N GLN A 23 -8.38 -0.61 1.80
CA GLN A 23 -9.37 0.32 2.34
C GLN A 23 -10.70 0.18 1.58
N PRO A 24 -11.85 0.11 2.28
CA PRO A 24 -13.16 0.07 1.64
C PRO A 24 -13.40 1.31 0.77
N HIS A 25 -14.20 1.15 -0.29
CA HIS A 25 -14.57 2.23 -1.22
C HIS A 25 -13.37 2.91 -1.91
N THR A 26 -12.27 2.17 -2.06
CA THR A 26 -11.10 2.62 -2.83
C THR A 26 -10.90 1.79 -4.09
N ILE A 27 -10.05 2.27 -4.99
CA ILE A 27 -9.69 1.52 -6.19
C ILE A 27 -9.06 0.15 -5.89
N LEU A 28 -8.41 0.02 -4.73
CA LEU A 28 -7.82 -1.24 -4.29
C LEU A 28 -8.91 -2.26 -3.96
N GLU A 29 -10.03 -1.84 -3.35
CA GLU A 29 -11.19 -2.70 -3.13
C GLU A 29 -11.79 -3.19 -4.45
N GLU A 30 -11.93 -2.30 -5.44
CA GLU A 30 -12.41 -2.68 -6.78
C GLU A 30 -11.49 -3.71 -7.45
N TYR A 31 -10.19 -3.52 -7.33
CA TYR A 31 -9.20 -4.50 -7.79
C TYR A 31 -9.37 -5.84 -7.05
N ALA A 32 -9.54 -5.80 -5.73
CA ALA A 32 -9.72 -7.00 -4.91
C ALA A 32 -10.97 -7.80 -5.29
N PHE A 33 -12.07 -7.13 -5.66
CA PHE A 33 -13.26 -7.80 -6.19
C PHE A 33 -13.00 -8.43 -7.56
N LYS A 34 -12.37 -7.69 -8.49
CA LYS A 34 -12.05 -8.19 -9.85
C LYS A 34 -11.13 -9.40 -9.84
N LYS A 35 -10.26 -9.51 -8.84
CA LYS A 35 -9.31 -10.61 -8.65
C LYS A 35 -9.83 -11.69 -7.70
N GLU A 36 -11.10 -11.61 -7.28
CA GLU A 36 -11.74 -12.57 -6.36
C GLU A 36 -11.02 -12.72 -5.00
N ILE A 37 -10.22 -11.72 -4.61
CA ILE A 37 -9.55 -11.66 -3.31
C ILE A 37 -10.60 -11.40 -2.23
N LEU A 38 -11.50 -10.44 -2.48
CA LEU A 38 -12.67 -10.15 -1.64
C LEU A 38 -13.96 -10.45 -2.39
N LYS A 39 -15.01 -10.75 -1.61
CA LYS A 39 -16.38 -10.84 -2.12
C LYS A 39 -17.12 -9.53 -1.81
N PRO A 40 -18.07 -9.09 -2.65
CA PRO A 40 -18.80 -7.83 -2.44
C PRO A 40 -19.59 -7.75 -1.12
N ASP A 41 -19.92 -8.90 -0.53
CA ASP A 41 -20.66 -9.03 0.73
C ASP A 41 -19.76 -9.12 1.97
N TYR A 42 -18.46 -8.81 1.84
CA TYR A 42 -17.56 -8.80 2.99
C TYR A 42 -17.92 -7.69 3.99
N ASP A 43 -17.72 -7.98 5.28
CA ASP A 43 -17.85 -6.99 6.35
C ASP A 43 -16.47 -6.39 6.67
N PRO A 44 -16.21 -5.11 6.33
CA PRO A 44 -14.92 -4.46 6.58
C PRO A 44 -14.60 -4.27 8.07
N MET A 45 -15.61 -4.34 8.95
CA MET A 45 -15.45 -4.27 10.40
C MET A 45 -15.23 -5.65 11.03
N SER A 46 -15.30 -6.71 10.24
CA SER A 46 -15.13 -8.07 10.73
C SER A 46 -13.67 -8.32 11.14
N LEU A 47 -13.47 -8.57 12.44
CA LEU A 47 -12.18 -8.96 13.01
C LEU A 47 -11.85 -10.45 12.79
N MET A 48 -12.69 -11.17 12.04
CA MET A 48 -12.43 -12.58 11.78
C MET A 48 -11.11 -12.74 11.02
N PRO A 49 -10.24 -13.70 11.40
CA PRO A 49 -8.88 -13.79 10.87
C PRO A 49 -8.81 -13.91 9.34
N TRP A 50 -9.81 -14.50 8.69
CA TRP A 50 -9.82 -14.60 7.23
C TRP A 50 -10.10 -13.27 6.53
N THR A 51 -10.96 -12.41 7.09
CA THR A 51 -11.27 -11.08 6.53
C THR A 51 -10.12 -10.13 6.83
N ALA A 52 -9.66 -10.08 8.09
CA ALA A 52 -8.53 -9.24 8.51
C ALA A 52 -7.26 -9.52 7.69
N ARG A 53 -6.94 -10.80 7.42
CA ARG A 53 -5.80 -11.17 6.56
C ARG A 53 -5.94 -10.66 5.13
N LYS A 54 -7.16 -10.54 4.58
CA LYS A 54 -7.37 -10.03 3.22
C LYS A 54 -7.27 -8.50 3.15
N LEU A 55 -7.54 -7.83 4.28
CA LEU A 55 -7.42 -6.38 4.40
C LEU A 55 -5.99 -5.92 4.67
N LEU A 56 -5.11 -6.78 5.17
CA LEU A 56 -3.71 -6.48 5.43
C LEU A 56 -2.83 -7.46 4.64
N TRP A 57 -2.72 -7.22 3.32
CA TRP A 57 -2.10 -8.19 2.42
C TRP A 57 -1.44 -7.57 1.20
N ASN A 58 -0.31 -8.17 0.81
CA ASN A 58 0.44 -7.85 -0.39
C ASN A 58 0.19 -8.94 -1.46
N PRO A 59 -0.43 -8.62 -2.61
CA PRO A 59 -0.59 -9.59 -3.70
C PRO A 59 0.73 -10.04 -4.29
N GLU A 60 0.82 -11.26 -4.80
CA GLU A 60 1.95 -11.64 -5.63
C GLU A 60 1.95 -10.85 -6.95
N PRO A 61 3.14 -10.43 -7.46
CA PRO A 61 4.49 -10.75 -6.98
C PRO A 61 5.02 -9.84 -5.85
N PHE A 62 4.22 -8.87 -5.40
CA PHE A 62 4.62 -7.84 -4.44
C PHE A 62 4.91 -8.41 -3.06
N GLY A 63 4.15 -9.43 -2.63
CA GLY A 63 4.40 -10.18 -1.39
C GLY A 63 5.81 -10.77 -1.34
N SER A 64 6.18 -11.55 -2.37
CA SER A 64 7.54 -12.11 -2.49
C SER A 64 8.61 -11.02 -2.56
N PHE A 65 8.39 -9.99 -3.38
CA PHE A 65 9.33 -8.87 -3.51
C PHE A 65 9.60 -8.16 -2.17
N PHE A 66 8.55 -7.82 -1.41
CA PHE A 66 8.71 -7.22 -0.08
C PHE A 66 9.38 -8.19 0.91
N GLY A 67 9.06 -9.48 0.83
CA GLY A 67 9.72 -10.50 1.63
C GLY A 67 11.23 -10.54 1.41
N GLU A 68 11.68 -10.51 0.16
CA GLU A 68 13.10 -10.45 -0.19
C GLU A 68 13.79 -9.18 0.33
N VAL A 69 13.16 -8.02 0.14
CA VAL A 69 13.69 -6.74 0.64
C VAL A 69 13.82 -6.76 2.17
N CYS A 70 12.81 -7.26 2.89
CA CYS A 70 12.85 -7.39 4.34
C CYS A 70 13.96 -8.35 4.80
N LEU A 71 14.12 -9.50 4.13
CA LEU A 71 15.19 -10.45 4.45
C LEU A 71 16.57 -9.84 4.24
N GLU A 72 16.74 -9.07 3.18
CA GLU A 72 17.99 -8.36 2.90
C GLU A 72 18.26 -7.26 3.94
N ALA A 73 17.25 -6.44 4.27
CA ALA A 73 17.36 -5.41 5.30
C ALA A 73 17.78 -5.99 6.65
N TRP A 74 17.21 -7.14 7.01
CA TRP A 74 17.58 -7.87 8.22
C TRP A 74 19.04 -8.31 8.23
N GLN A 75 19.59 -8.70 7.07
CA GLN A 75 20.99 -9.09 6.94
C GLN A 75 21.94 -7.89 6.95
N ARG A 76 21.55 -6.78 6.33
CA ARG A 76 22.37 -5.56 6.22
C ARG A 76 22.41 -4.77 7.52
N ASN A 77 21.25 -4.45 8.10
CA ASN A 77 21.16 -3.63 9.30
C ASN A 77 19.86 -3.90 10.09
N PRO A 78 19.84 -4.91 10.97
CA PRO A 78 18.65 -5.22 11.76
C PRO A 78 18.34 -4.16 12.84
N ASN A 79 19.29 -3.29 13.19
CA ASN A 79 19.10 -2.26 14.23
C ASN A 79 18.35 -1.02 13.71
N ASP A 80 18.34 -0.82 12.40
CA ASP A 80 17.62 0.27 11.71
C ASP A 80 16.83 -0.29 10.52
N PHE A 81 16.06 -1.36 10.82
CA PHE A 81 15.42 -2.21 9.83
C PHE A 81 14.51 -1.42 8.87
N GLY A 82 13.70 -0.51 9.43
CA GLY A 82 12.75 0.28 8.65
C GLY A 82 13.42 1.13 7.58
N ARG A 83 14.48 1.84 7.95
CA ARG A 83 15.24 2.67 7.01
C ARG A 83 16.01 1.83 6.01
N GLU A 84 16.55 0.70 6.44
CA GLU A 84 17.26 -0.21 5.55
C GLU A 84 16.31 -0.77 4.47
N VAL A 85 15.09 -1.16 4.84
CA VAL A 85 14.04 -1.53 3.87
C VAL A 85 13.80 -0.40 2.87
N MET A 86 13.66 0.84 3.34
CA MET A 86 13.45 1.97 2.43
C MET A 86 14.66 2.23 1.53
N ALA A 87 15.89 2.11 2.03
CA ALA A 87 17.11 2.28 1.25
C ALA A 87 17.21 1.24 0.12
N ILE A 88 16.91 -0.04 0.42
CA ILE A 88 16.90 -1.10 -0.60
C ILE A 88 15.81 -0.85 -1.65
N LEU A 89 14.61 -0.39 -1.25
CA LEU A 89 13.57 -0.03 -2.20
C LEU A 89 14.01 1.11 -3.13
N GLU A 90 14.70 2.11 -2.60
CA GLU A 90 15.25 3.22 -3.39
C GLU A 90 16.38 2.75 -4.32
N GLU A 91 17.25 1.84 -3.88
CA GLU A 91 18.28 1.23 -4.73
C GLU A 91 17.67 0.46 -5.91
N ARG A 92 16.58 -0.29 -5.66
CA ARG A 92 15.98 -1.18 -6.66
C ARG A 92 15.00 -0.46 -7.60
N LEU A 93 14.24 0.52 -7.09
CA LEU A 93 13.12 1.15 -7.79
C LEU A 93 13.35 2.64 -8.08
N GLY A 94 14.36 3.25 -7.47
CA GLY A 94 14.61 4.69 -7.55
C GLY A 94 13.71 5.52 -6.63
N CYS A 95 13.86 6.84 -6.74
CA CYS A 95 13.06 7.83 -6.01
C CYS A 95 12.29 8.71 -7.00
N ALA A 96 11.00 8.90 -6.75
CA ALA A 96 10.18 9.86 -7.47
C ALA A 96 10.20 11.24 -6.79
N PRO A 97 10.07 12.36 -7.54
CA PRO A 97 9.77 13.67 -6.98
C PRO A 97 8.50 13.65 -6.12
N LEU A 98 8.39 14.56 -5.14
CA LEU A 98 7.26 14.58 -4.21
C LEU A 98 5.93 14.79 -4.95
N GLU A 99 5.90 15.71 -5.90
CA GLU A 99 4.73 16.06 -6.69
C GLU A 99 4.18 14.85 -7.45
N GLU A 100 5.09 14.00 -7.96
CA GLU A 100 4.73 12.75 -8.63
C GLU A 100 4.26 11.70 -7.63
N ALA A 101 4.98 11.52 -6.52
CA ALA A 101 4.67 10.53 -5.48
C ALA A 101 3.31 10.75 -4.78
N LEU A 102 2.80 11.98 -4.78
CA LEU A 102 1.48 12.33 -4.25
C LEU A 102 0.33 11.99 -5.21
N SER A 103 0.65 11.57 -6.43
CA SER A 103 -0.32 11.21 -7.47
C SER A 103 -0.17 9.74 -7.85
N ALA A 104 -1.29 9.08 -8.16
CA ALA A 104 -1.27 7.75 -8.75
C ALA A 104 -1.72 7.85 -10.21
N PRO A 105 -1.08 7.16 -11.16
CA PRO A 105 -1.52 7.09 -12.55
C PRO A 105 -2.75 6.20 -12.66
N ILE A 106 -3.88 6.72 -12.18
CA ILE A 106 -5.18 6.08 -12.22
C ILE A 106 -5.99 6.77 -13.30
N GLU A 107 -6.51 6.00 -14.26
CA GLU A 107 -7.48 6.53 -15.22
C GLU A 107 -8.73 7.02 -14.45
N PRO A 108 -9.14 8.29 -14.60
CA PRO A 108 -10.33 8.78 -13.94
C PRO A 108 -11.54 7.97 -14.41
N LYS A 109 -12.33 7.46 -13.48
CA LYS A 109 -13.62 6.86 -13.80
C LYS A 109 -14.49 7.91 -14.50
N GLU A 110 -15.00 7.57 -15.68
CA GLU A 110 -16.11 8.31 -16.27
C GLU A 110 -17.25 8.37 -15.25
N THR A 111 -17.56 9.57 -14.80
CA THR A 111 -18.73 9.83 -13.96
C THR A 111 -19.95 9.60 -14.84
N THR A 112 -20.53 8.41 -14.79
CA THR A 112 -21.86 8.19 -15.38
C THR A 112 -22.84 9.06 -14.60
N PRO A 113 -23.50 10.06 -15.22
CA PRO A 113 -24.51 10.82 -14.53
C PRO A 113 -25.64 9.87 -14.15
N LYS A 114 -25.98 9.80 -12.86
CA LYS A 114 -27.19 9.10 -12.41
C LYS A 114 -28.39 9.73 -13.12
N LEU A 115 -28.99 8.96 -14.02
CA LEU A 115 -30.25 9.32 -14.65
C LEU A 115 -31.30 9.55 -13.56
N VAL A 116 -31.85 10.76 -13.64
CA VAL A 116 -32.93 11.36 -12.86
C VAL A 116 -34.06 10.37 -12.59
N GLY A 117 -34.58 10.42 -11.36
CA GLY A 117 -35.74 9.65 -10.92
C GLY A 117 -36.91 9.73 -11.91
N SER A 118 -37.41 8.57 -12.29
CA SER A 118 -38.70 8.42 -12.93
C SER A 118 -39.79 8.48 -11.86
N ARG A 119 -40.79 9.31 -12.16
CA ARG A 119 -41.99 9.60 -11.37
C ARG A 119 -42.81 8.36 -11.04
#